data_AF-A0A957HSM4-F1
#
_entry.id   AF-A0A957HSM4-F1
#
_cell.length_a   1.000
_cell.length_b   1.000
_cell.length_c   1.000
_cell.angle_alpha   90.00
_cell.angle_beta   90.00
_cell.angle_gamma   90.00
#
_symmetry.space_group_name_H-M   'P 1'
#
loop_
_entity.id
_entity.type
_entity.pdbx_description
1 polymer ?
#
loop_
_entity_poly.entity_id
_entity_poly.type
_entity_poly.pdbx_seq_one_letter_code
_entity_poly.pdbx_strand_id
1 'polypeptide(L)'
;MRDLPAIKDYRFLWTGQVVSNIGSSMTNLALLLLVNHLTGSTAALATMAIVLALPSLLFGMFAGVLIDRADRKKVMIAADVFRAVIVLGFMLVDSADKIWVLYAIGFV
;
A
#
# COMPACT_ATOMS: atom_id res chain seq x y z
N MET A 1 -28.01 -1.64 11.61
CA MET A 1 -26.97 -1.16 10.66
C MET A 1 -27.09 0.32 10.32
N ARG A 2 -28.28 0.96 10.44
CA ARG A 2 -28.48 2.39 10.11
C ARG A 2 -27.84 3.37 11.12
N ASP A 3 -27.31 2.86 12.23
CA ASP A 3 -26.94 3.66 13.41
C ASP A 3 -25.41 3.75 13.59
N LEU A 4 -24.64 2.99 12.81
CA LEU A 4 -23.16 2.99 12.80
C LEU A 4 -22.55 4.39 12.55
N PRO A 5 -23.03 5.20 11.58
CA PRO A 5 -22.46 6.53 11.37
C PRO A 5 -22.75 7.53 12.50
N ALA A 6 -23.63 7.20 13.46
CA ALA A 6 -23.82 8.04 14.65
C ALA A 6 -22.69 7.85 15.69
N ILE A 7 -21.94 6.76 15.62
CA ILE A 7 -20.83 6.45 16.55
C ILE A 7 -19.58 7.21 16.10
N LYS A 8 -19.08 8.11 16.96
CA LYS A 8 -17.91 8.97 16.68
C LYS A 8 -16.68 8.17 16.23
N ASP A 9 -16.36 7.07 16.91
CA ASP A 9 -15.19 6.25 16.60
C ASP A 9 -15.33 5.53 15.24
N TYR A 10 -16.54 5.10 14.89
CA TYR A 10 -16.81 4.51 13.58
C TYR A 10 -16.59 5.52 12.46
N ARG A 11 -17.02 6.77 12.64
CA ARG A 11 -16.79 7.84 11.66
C ARG A 11 -15.30 8.07 11.43
N PHE A 12 -14.48 8.15 12.48
CA PHE A 12 -13.04 8.33 12.34
C PHE A 12 -12.37 7.16 11.63
N LEU A 13 -12.73 5.93 12.00
CA LEU A 13 -12.24 4.73 11.33
C LEU A 13 -12.60 4.75 9.84
N TRP A 14 -13.86 5.05 9.52
CA TRP A 14 -14.35 5.04 8.15
C TRP A 14 -13.66 6.10 7.29
N THR A 15 -13.56 7.34 7.78
CA THR A 15 -12.86 8.41 7.03
C THR A 15 -11.37 8.12 6.87
N GLY A 16 -10.72 7.59 7.92
CA GLY A 16 -9.31 7.19 7.86
C GLY A 16 -9.10 6.10 6.81
N GLN A 17 -9.95 5.07 6.82
CA GLN A 17 -9.87 3.97 5.86
C GLN A 17 -10.11 4.44 4.42
N VAL A 18 -11.08 5.34 4.20
CA VAL A 18 -11.34 5.91 2.86
C VAL A 18 -10.13 6.66 2.34
N VAL A 19 -9.54 7.53 3.16
CA VAL A 19 -8.34 8.29 2.78
C VAL A 19 -7.15 7.35 2.51
N SER A 20 -6.91 6.38 3.39
CA SER A 20 -5.83 5.39 3.20
C SER A 20 -6.02 4.58 1.92
N ASN A 21 -7.24 4.13 1.61
CA ASN A 21 -7.53 3.35 0.40
C ASN A 21 -7.32 4.17 -0.88
N ILE A 22 -7.68 5.45 -0.86
CA ILE A 22 -7.42 6.36 -1.99
C ILE A 22 -5.92 6.54 -2.16
N GLY A 23 -5.19 6.81 -1.07
CA GLY A 23 -3.73 6.96 -1.09
C GLY A 23 -3.01 5.72 -1.62
N SER A 24 -3.42 4.53 -1.18
CA SER A 24 -2.89 3.25 -1.69
C SER A 24 -3.18 3.06 -3.18
N SER A 25 -4.40 3.35 -3.62
CA SER A 25 -4.76 3.27 -5.04
C SER A 25 -3.92 4.22 -5.90
N MET A 26 -3.74 5.47 -5.44
CA MET A 26 -2.90 6.45 -6.12
C MET A 26 -1.43 6.03 -6.17
N THR A 27 -0.90 5.46 -5.08
CA THR A 27 0.47 4.96 -5.03
C THR A 27 0.68 3.83 -6.04
N ASN A 28 -0.25 2.87 -6.10
CA ASN A 28 -0.17 1.76 -7.06
C ASN A 28 -0.21 2.25 -8.51
N LEU A 29 -1.09 3.22 -8.81
CA LEU A 29 -1.13 3.85 -10.13
C LEU A 29 0.18 4.58 -10.46
N ALA A 30 0.72 5.36 -9.51
CA ALA A 30 1.97 6.08 -9.69
C ALA A 30 3.14 5.11 -9.96
N LEU A 31 3.21 4.00 -9.23
CA LEU A 31 4.23 2.96 -9.44
C LEU A 31 4.16 2.35 -10.84
N LEU A 32 2.98 1.94 -11.28
CA LEU A 32 2.77 1.36 -12.61
C LEU A 32 3.14 2.35 -13.71
N LEU A 33 2.67 3.60 -13.61
CA LEU A 33 2.96 4.65 -14.58
C LEU A 33 4.46 4.99 -14.62
N LEU A 34 5.11 5.09 -13.46
CA LEU A 34 6.53 5.44 -13.36
C LEU A 34 7.44 4.33 -13.89
N VAL A 35 7.15 3.06 -13.57
CA VAL A 35 7.88 1.91 -14.15
C VAL A 35 7.72 1.89 -15.67
N ASN A 36 6.52 2.12 -16.18
CA ASN A 36 6.29 2.19 -17.62
C ASN A 36 7.02 3.38 -18.26
N HIS A 37 7.02 4.54 -17.61
CA HIS A 37 7.68 5.74 -18.12
C HIS A 37 9.21 5.60 -18.15
N LEU A 38 9.82 5.02 -17.11
CA LEU A 38 11.27 4.87 -17.02
C LEU A 38 11.83 3.75 -17.91
N THR A 39 11.06 2.67 -18.13
CA THR A 39 11.56 1.50 -18.87
C THR A 39 11.01 1.35 -20.28
N GLY A 40 9.79 1.86 -20.54
CA GLY A 40 9.04 1.58 -21.76
C GLY A 40 8.72 0.08 -21.99
N SER A 41 8.92 -0.79 -20.99
CA SER A 41 8.85 -2.24 -21.14
C SER A 41 7.58 -2.82 -20.53
N THR A 42 6.79 -3.51 -21.36
CA THR A 42 5.60 -4.26 -20.91
C THR A 42 5.94 -5.33 -19.88
N ALA A 43 7.12 -5.96 -19.98
CA ALA A 43 7.56 -6.98 -19.03
C ALA A 43 7.87 -6.37 -17.65
N ALA A 44 8.50 -5.19 -17.61
CA ALA A 44 8.77 -4.48 -16.35
C ALA A 44 7.47 -4.06 -15.66
N LEU A 45 6.48 -3.58 -16.43
CA LEU A 45 5.15 -3.23 -15.94
C LEU A 45 4.39 -4.43 -15.39
N ALA A 46 4.39 -5.57 -16.11
CA ALA A 46 3.76 -6.81 -15.65
C ALA A 46 4.41 -7.33 -14.36
N THR A 47 5.74 -7.25 -14.28
CA THR A 47 6.48 -7.59 -13.06
C THR A 47 6.04 -6.72 -11.90
N MET A 48 5.86 -5.41 -12.12
CA MET A 48 5.38 -4.50 -11.08
C MET A 48 3.97 -4.85 -10.60
N ALA A 49 3.06 -5.19 -11.52
CA ALA A 49 1.71 -5.62 -11.15
C ALA A 49 1.72 -6.90 -10.29
N ILE A 50 2.62 -7.86 -10.60
CA ILE A 50 2.81 -9.05 -9.78
C ILE A 50 3.32 -8.67 -8.39
N VAL A 51 4.32 -7.80 -8.32
CA VAL A 51 4.91 -7.34 -7.05
C VAL A 51 3.88 -6.65 -6.16
N LEU A 52 2.94 -5.87 -6.73
CA LEU A 52 1.83 -5.25 -5.97
C LEU A 52 0.85 -6.28 -5.39
N ALA A 53 0.61 -7.40 -6.08
CA ALA A 53 -0.32 -8.43 -5.63
C ALA A 53 0.32 -9.43 -4.66
N LEU A 54 1.61 -9.68 -4.81
CA LEU A 54 2.35 -10.75 -4.13
C LEU A 54 2.25 -10.70 -2.59
N PRO A 55 2.36 -9.55 -1.91
CA PRO A 55 2.29 -9.48 -0.45
C PRO A 55 0.92 -9.94 0.07
N SER A 56 -0.15 -9.53 -0.60
CA SER A 56 -1.51 -9.92 -0.22
C SER A 56 -1.74 -11.43 -0.38
N LEU A 57 -1.13 -12.05 -1.39
CA LEU A 57 -1.19 -13.49 -1.63
C LEU A 57 -0.37 -14.28 -0.59
N LEU A 58 0.86 -13.82 -0.32
CA LEU A 58 1.77 -14.51 0.61
C LEU A 58 1.34 -14.35 2.06
N PHE A 59 0.95 -13.15 2.46
CA PHE A 59 0.71 -12.81 3.85
C PHE A 59 -0.77 -12.70 4.21
N GLY A 60 -1.71 -12.62 3.25
CA GLY A 60 -3.13 -12.42 3.53
C GLY A 60 -3.74 -13.48 4.45
N MET A 61 -3.40 -14.75 4.25
CA MET A 61 -3.87 -15.85 5.11
C MET A 61 -3.33 -15.75 6.54
N PHE A 62 -2.04 -15.42 6.69
CA PHE A 62 -1.39 -15.33 8.00
C PHE A 62 -1.75 -14.04 8.75
N ALA A 63 -1.91 -12.94 8.01
CA ALA A 63 -2.25 -11.63 8.55
C ALA A 63 -3.60 -11.67 9.26
N GLY A 64 -4.61 -12.39 8.73
CA GLY A 64 -5.91 -12.54 9.39
C GLY A 64 -5.79 -13.14 10.79
N VAL A 65 -5.10 -14.28 10.91
CA VAL A 65 -4.92 -14.97 12.20
C VAL A 65 -4.10 -14.13 13.19
N LEU A 66 -3.08 -13.42 12.71
CA LEU A 66 -2.21 -12.60 13.55
C LEU A 66 -2.93 -11.34 14.05
N ILE A 67 -3.71 -10.69 13.18
CA ILE A 67 -4.47 -9.47 13.49
C ILE A 67 -5.62 -9.76 14.45
N ASP A 68 -6.22 -10.95 14.39
CA ASP A 68 -7.28 -11.35 15.31
C ASP A 68 -6.82 -11.45 16.77
N ARG A 69 -5.53 -11.68 17.00
CA ARG A 69 -4.94 -11.75 18.35
C ARG A 69 -4.30 -10.44 18.81
N ALA A 70 -4.11 -9.49 17.89
CA ALA A 70 -3.45 -8.22 18.15
C ALA A 70 -4.47 -7.09 18.36
N ASP A 71 -4.00 -5.98 18.95
CA ASP A 71 -4.77 -4.74 18.99
C ASP A 71 -4.85 -4.15 17.57
N ARG A 72 -6.00 -4.36 16.92
CA ARG A 72 -6.27 -3.92 15.54
C ARG A 72 -5.96 -2.44 15.30
N LYS A 73 -6.21 -1.58 16.29
CA LYS A 73 -5.96 -0.14 16.16
C LYS A 73 -4.46 0.14 16.09
N LYS A 74 -3.66 -0.51 16.96
CA LYS A 74 -2.20 -0.36 16.96
C LYS A 74 -1.58 -0.91 15.69
N VAL A 75 -2.06 -2.05 15.19
CA VAL A 75 -1.56 -2.64 13.93
C VAL A 75 -1.83 -1.72 12.75
N MET A 76 -3.03 -1.15 12.66
CA MET A 76 -3.40 -0.22 11.59
C MET A 76 -2.54 1.05 11.60
N ILE A 77 -2.34 1.66 12.77
CA ILE A 77 -1.48 2.85 12.92
C ILE A 77 -0.03 2.52 12.53
N ALA A 78 0.50 1.39 13.02
CA ALA A 78 1.87 0.97 12.69
C ALA A 78 2.03 0.73 11.18
N ALA A 79 1.06 0.08 10.53
CA ALA A 79 1.07 -0.16 9.10
C ALA A 79 1.02 1.16 8.29
N ASP A 80 0.17 2.10 8.68
CA ASP A 80 0.06 3.39 7.99
C ASP A 80 1.32 4.25 8.17
N VAL A 81 1.93 4.27 9.36
CA VAL A 81 3.22 4.95 9.59
C VAL A 81 4.34 4.30 8.79
N PHE A 82 4.41 2.97 8.76
CA PHE A 82 5.38 2.24 7.96
C PHE A 82 5.24 2.56 6.46
N ARG A 83 4.01 2.55 5.95
CA ARG A 83 3.70 2.94 4.56
C ARG A 83 4.14 4.38 4.28
N ALA A 84 3.82 5.32 5.17
CA ALA A 84 4.20 6.72 5.00
C ALA A 84 5.73 6.91 4.92
N VAL A 85 6.50 6.19 5.74
CA VAL A 85 7.98 6.23 5.68
C VAL A 85 8.50 5.66 4.36
N ILE A 86 7.93 4.56 3.87
CA ILE A 86 8.38 3.91 2.63
C ILE A 86 8.09 4.75 1.40
N VAL A 87 6.95 5.45 1.36
CA VAL A 87 6.60 6.35 0.26
C VAL A 87 7.62 7.48 0.10
N LEU A 88 8.33 7.89 1.15
CA LEU A 88 9.44 8.86 1.01
C LEU A 88 10.57 8.31 0.12
N GLY A 89 10.69 7.00 -0.03
CA GLY A 89 11.65 6.36 -0.93
C GLY A 89 11.49 6.76 -2.40
N PHE A 90 10.30 7.22 -2.83
CA PHE A 90 10.11 7.79 -4.16
C PHE A 90 11.05 8.97 -4.44
N MET A 91 11.40 9.77 -3.42
CA MET A 91 12.31 10.91 -3.58
C MET A 91 13.73 10.50 -3.97
N LEU A 92 14.10 9.23 -3.76
CA LEU A 92 15.43 8.73 -4.08
C LEU A 92 15.55 8.25 -5.54
N VAL A 93 14.44 8.19 -6.28
CA VAL A 93 14.37 7.67 -7.65
C VAL A 93 14.42 8.82 -8.65
N ASP A 94 15.59 8.98 -9.26
CA ASP A 94 15.95 10.00 -10.25
C ASP A 94 16.29 9.39 -11.62
N SER A 95 16.49 8.07 -11.72
CA SER A 95 16.93 7.38 -12.93
C SER A 95 16.51 5.91 -12.95
N ALA A 96 16.51 5.29 -14.13
CA ALA A 96 16.09 3.89 -14.34
C ALA A 96 16.94 2.88 -13.56
N ASP A 97 18.19 3.21 -13.22
CA ASP A 97 19.10 2.36 -12.43
C ASP A 97 18.56 2.04 -11.02
N LYS A 98 17.66 2.88 -10.50
CA LYS A 98 17.05 2.72 -9.18
C LYS A 98 15.64 2.13 -9.22
N ILE A 99 15.24 1.51 -10.34
CA ILE A 99 13.91 0.91 -10.47
C ILE A 99 13.61 -0.17 -9.42
N TRP A 100 14.63 -0.82 -8.90
CA TRP A 100 14.51 -1.77 -7.79
C TRP A 100 13.88 -1.16 -6.54
N VAL A 101 14.06 0.15 -6.29
CA VAL A 101 13.41 0.87 -5.19
C VAL A 101 11.90 0.91 -5.40
N LEU A 102 11.44 1.09 -6.64
CA LEU A 102 10.01 1.06 -6.96
C LEU A 102 9.42 -0.33 -6.73
N TYR A 103 10.14 -1.39 -7.12
CA TYR A 103 9.73 -2.76 -6.80
C TYR A 103 9.66 -3.01 -5.29
N ALA A 104 10.64 -2.51 -4.52
CA ALA A 104 10.61 -2.64 -3.06
C ALA A 104 9.42 -1.90 -2.43
N ILE A 105 9.11 -0.68 -2.90
CA ILE A 105 7.94 0.09 -2.45
C ILE A 105 6.64 -0.64 -2.79
N GLY A 106 6.50 -1.21 -3.98
CA GLY A 106 5.29 -1.94 -4.37
C GLY A 106 5.09 -3.27 -3.63
N PHE A 107 6.13 -3.82 -3.02
CA PHE A 107 6.01 -5.04 -2.21
C PHE A 107 5.44 -4.79 -0.80
N VAL A 108 5.19 -3.54 -0.43
CA VAL A 108 4.68 -3.16 0.90
C VAL A 108 3.23 -2.72 0.85
#